data_AF-A0A251XMW6-F1
#
_entry.id   AF-A0A251XMW6-F1
#
_cell.length_a   1.000
_cell.length_b   1.000
_cell.length_c   1.000
_cell.angle_alpha   90.00
_cell.angle_beta   90.00
_cell.angle_gamma   90.00
#
_symmetry.space_group_name_H-M   'P 1'
#
loop_
_entity.id
_entity.type
_entity.pdbx_description
1 polymer ?
#
loop_
_entity_poly.entity_id
_entity_poly.type
_entity_poly.pdbx_seq_one_letter_code
_entity_poly.pdbx_strand_id
1 'polypeptide(L)'
;MVLGYGNRGPRANAINRYRVRAGLRSMDPRATSSTLILCGGSVMGTEPEARILARYARDELGYRGPLVLEDTSTSTRENIANAIPFLEDADTIRIVSDSVHAAKARPYLRELRPDLAERLARAEEYRVGEVPWMKPTVLVVLLLKRWGWA
;
A
#
# COMPACT_ATOMS: atom_id res chain seq x y z
N MET A 1 -0.34 5.53 3.96
CA MET A 1 -1.24 4.72 3.12
C MET A 1 -0.61 3.39 2.74
N VAL A 2 -1.41 2.34 2.64
CA VAL A 2 -1.01 0.98 2.24
C VAL A 2 -1.76 0.60 0.99
N LEU A 3 -1.04 0.19 -0.05
CA LEU A 3 -1.64 -0.27 -1.30
C LEU A 3 -1.99 -1.75 -1.22
N GLY A 4 -3.18 -2.11 -1.67
CA GLY A 4 -3.64 -3.48 -1.86
C GLY A 4 -2.83 -4.23 -2.93
N TYR A 5 -2.84 -5.55 -2.82
CA TYR A 5 -2.33 -6.48 -3.82
C TYR A 5 -3.35 -7.59 -4.05
N GLY A 6 -3.51 -8.01 -5.30
CA GLY A 6 -4.41 -9.07 -5.78
C GLY A 6 -4.73 -10.14 -4.74
N ASN A 7 -5.95 -10.13 -4.20
CA ASN A 7 -6.40 -11.07 -3.17
C ASN A 7 -7.63 -11.86 -3.64
N ARG A 8 -7.50 -13.18 -3.79
CA ARG A 8 -8.59 -14.05 -4.29
C ARG A 8 -9.60 -14.48 -3.20
N GLY A 9 -9.12 -14.64 -1.96
CA GLY A 9 -9.92 -15.13 -0.84
C GLY A 9 -10.34 -14.01 0.13
N PRO A 10 -11.18 -14.32 1.13
CA PRO A 10 -11.64 -13.34 2.12
C PRO A 10 -10.58 -12.99 3.18
N ARG A 11 -9.46 -13.76 3.22
CA ARG A 11 -8.33 -13.53 4.14
C ARG A 11 -7.19 -12.86 3.39
N ALA A 12 -6.52 -11.93 4.07
CA ALA A 12 -5.32 -11.27 3.55
C ALA A 12 -4.24 -12.30 3.24
N ASN A 13 -3.73 -12.30 2.00
CA ASN A 13 -2.58 -13.09 1.58
C ASN A 13 -1.28 -12.59 2.26
N ALA A 14 -0.18 -13.32 2.08
CA ALA A 14 1.10 -13.00 2.71
C ALA A 14 1.62 -11.58 2.36
N ILE A 15 1.41 -11.12 1.12
CA ILE A 15 1.84 -9.79 0.65
C ILE A 15 1.05 -8.69 1.36
N ASN A 16 -0.28 -8.80 1.38
CA ASN A 16 -1.15 -7.85 2.05
C ASN A 16 -0.89 -7.80 3.56
N ARG A 17 -0.67 -8.96 4.18
CA ARG A 17 -0.29 -9.04 5.60
C ARG A 17 1.04 -8.34 5.88
N TYR A 18 2.02 -8.52 5.02
CA TYR A 18 3.29 -7.83 5.12
C TYR A 18 3.12 -6.32 5.01
N ARG A 19 2.41 -5.85 3.97
CA ARG A 19 2.19 -4.43 3.71
C ARG A 19 1.44 -3.72 4.85
N VAL A 20 0.42 -4.35 5.43
CA VAL A 20 -0.28 -3.78 6.59
C VAL A 20 0.65 -3.65 7.80
N ARG A 21 1.45 -4.69 8.10
CA ARG A 21 2.43 -4.63 9.20
C ARG A 21 3.48 -3.53 8.98
N ALA A 22 4.00 -3.40 7.76
CA ALA A 22 4.91 -2.33 7.40
C ALA A 22 4.26 -0.94 7.52
N GLY A 23 2.98 -0.81 7.13
CA GLY A 23 2.18 0.41 7.30
C GLY A 23 2.07 0.83 8.77
N LEU A 24 1.67 -0.10 9.64
CA LEU A 24 1.56 0.16 11.08
C LEU A 24 2.92 0.52 11.71
N ARG A 25 3.98 -0.21 11.35
CA ARG A 25 5.34 0.05 11.85
C ARG A 25 5.89 1.40 11.37
N SER A 26 5.41 1.90 10.24
CA SER A 26 5.82 3.20 9.68
C SER A 26 5.11 4.40 10.33
N MET A 27 4.19 4.18 11.27
CA MET A 27 3.59 5.27 12.03
C MET A 27 4.61 5.88 12.97
N ASP A 28 4.65 7.22 13.02
CA ASP A 28 5.55 7.92 13.95
C ASP A 28 4.92 7.91 15.34
N PRO A 29 5.54 7.29 16.36
CA PRO A 29 4.99 7.28 17.72
C PRO A 29 4.95 8.67 18.37
N ARG A 30 5.64 9.67 17.79
CA ARG A 30 5.63 11.06 18.26
C ARG A 30 4.59 11.94 17.56
N ALA A 31 3.93 11.43 16.52
CA ALA A 31 2.91 12.21 15.82
C ALA A 31 1.68 12.41 16.72
N THR A 32 1.14 13.62 16.73
CA THR A 32 -0.09 13.96 17.47
C THR A 32 -1.29 13.14 17.00
N SER A 33 -1.33 12.82 15.70
CA SER A 33 -2.31 11.92 15.10
C SER A 33 -1.67 11.10 13.98
N SER A 34 -2.28 9.96 13.67
CA SER A 34 -1.86 9.12 12.54
C SER A 34 -3.07 8.38 11.99
N THR A 35 -3.23 8.41 10.67
CA THR A 35 -4.34 7.74 9.97
C THR A 35 -3.80 6.65 9.06
N LEU A 36 -4.30 5.43 9.24
CA LEU A 36 -4.04 4.32 8.33
C LEU A 36 -5.01 4.37 7.16
N ILE A 37 -4.52 4.75 5.98
CA ILE A 37 -5.30 4.69 4.74
C ILE A 37 -5.00 3.35 4.06
N LEU A 38 -6.01 2.54 3.81
CA LEU A 38 -5.91 1.26 3.11
C LEU A 38 -6.60 1.38 1.75
N CYS A 39 -5.87 1.15 0.67
CA CYS A 39 -6.35 1.36 -0.69
C CYS A 39 -6.44 0.05 -1.46
N GLY A 40 -7.43 -0.09 -2.33
CA GLY A 40 -7.59 -1.21 -3.25
C GLY A 40 -9.03 -1.73 -3.34
N GLY A 41 -9.53 -1.77 -4.56
CA GLY A 41 -10.81 -2.35 -4.96
C GLY A 41 -10.73 -3.84 -5.23
N SER A 42 -11.76 -4.35 -5.91
CA SER A 42 -11.95 -5.77 -6.22
C SER A 42 -11.21 -6.17 -7.52
N VAL A 43 -9.91 -6.44 -7.46
CA VAL A 43 -9.10 -6.80 -8.66
C VAL A 43 -9.11 -8.30 -8.95
N MET A 44 -8.78 -9.12 -7.94
CA MET A 44 -8.63 -10.58 -8.10
C MET A 44 -9.71 -11.39 -7.36
N GLY A 45 -10.62 -10.72 -6.66
CA GLY A 45 -11.68 -11.32 -5.87
C GLY A 45 -12.92 -10.43 -5.89
N THR A 46 -14.01 -10.88 -5.27
CA THR A 46 -15.27 -10.12 -5.20
C THR A 46 -15.24 -9.02 -4.14
N GLU A 47 -14.40 -9.18 -3.12
CA GLU A 47 -14.25 -8.22 -2.03
C GLU A 47 -13.07 -7.26 -2.30
N PRO A 48 -13.25 -5.95 -2.06
CA PRO A 48 -12.17 -4.99 -2.15
C PRO A 48 -10.99 -5.32 -1.24
N GLU A 49 -9.79 -5.19 -1.79
CA GLU A 49 -8.55 -5.43 -1.05
C GLU A 49 -8.47 -4.56 0.21
N ALA A 50 -8.85 -3.28 0.14
CA ALA A 50 -8.88 -2.36 1.28
C ALA A 50 -9.65 -2.93 2.49
N ARG A 51 -10.80 -3.57 2.25
CA ARG A 51 -11.62 -4.18 3.31
C ARG A 51 -10.94 -5.41 3.91
N ILE A 52 -10.32 -6.24 3.07
CA ILE A 52 -9.54 -7.41 3.51
C ILE A 52 -8.35 -6.96 4.38
N LEU A 53 -7.63 -5.91 3.97
CA LEU A 53 -6.53 -5.32 4.74
C LEU A 53 -7.03 -4.74 6.06
N ALA A 54 -8.20 -4.10 6.07
CA ALA A 54 -8.78 -3.50 7.26
C ALA A 54 -9.14 -4.55 8.31
N ARG A 55 -9.77 -5.64 7.87
CA ARG A 55 -10.07 -6.79 8.73
C ARG A 55 -8.81 -7.36 9.34
N TYR A 56 -7.75 -7.53 8.54
CA TYR A 56 -6.47 -7.99 9.06
C TYR A 56 -5.87 -7.01 10.10
N ALA A 57 -5.92 -5.70 9.84
CA ALA A 57 -5.43 -4.69 10.77
C ALA A 57 -6.23 -4.67 12.09
N ARG A 58 -7.56 -4.78 12.04
CA ARG A 58 -8.44 -4.70 13.21
C ARG A 58 -8.51 -6.00 14.00
N ASP A 59 -8.73 -7.12 13.33
CA ASP A 59 -9.13 -8.37 13.97
C ASP A 59 -7.92 -9.21 14.35
N GLU A 60 -6.87 -9.20 13.53
CA GLU A 60 -5.67 -10.01 13.76
C GLU A 60 -4.51 -9.21 14.38
N LEU A 61 -4.34 -7.94 14.01
CA LEU A 61 -3.28 -7.08 14.56
C LEU A 61 -3.75 -6.17 15.70
N GLY A 62 -5.05 -6.12 15.98
CA GLY A 62 -5.60 -5.33 17.09
C GLY A 62 -5.44 -3.81 16.93
N TYR A 63 -5.21 -3.29 15.72
CA TYR A 63 -5.09 -1.85 15.52
C TYR A 63 -6.41 -1.14 15.87
N ARG A 64 -6.34 -0.09 16.70
CA ARG A 64 -7.51 0.70 17.15
C ARG A 64 -7.46 2.19 16.77
N GLY A 65 -6.39 2.64 16.10
CA GLY A 65 -6.27 4.03 15.63
C GLY A 65 -7.17 4.37 14.42
N PRO A 66 -7.15 5.63 13.97
CA PRO A 66 -7.90 6.09 12.80
C PRO A 66 -7.58 5.28 11.54
N LEU A 67 -8.62 4.87 10.81
CA LEU A 67 -8.49 4.06 9.62
C LEU A 67 -9.48 4.54 8.55
N VAL A 68 -8.99 4.72 7.33
CA VAL A 68 -9.78 5.12 6.16
C VAL A 68 -9.64 4.05 5.08
N LEU A 69 -10.74 3.77 4.40
CA LEU A 69 -10.78 2.85 3.27
C LEU A 69 -10.92 3.64 1.97
N GLU A 70 -10.11 3.27 1.00
CA GLU A 70 -10.32 3.59 -0.40
C GLU A 70 -10.51 2.24 -1.12
N ASP A 71 -11.75 1.86 -1.37
CA ASP A 71 -12.12 0.51 -1.80
C ASP A 71 -12.60 0.43 -3.26
N THR A 72 -12.24 1.43 -4.07
CA THR A 72 -12.70 1.57 -5.46
C THR A 72 -11.58 1.37 -6.48
N SER A 73 -10.33 1.63 -6.12
CA SER A 73 -9.20 1.60 -7.06
C SER A 73 -8.84 0.21 -7.57
N THR A 74 -8.73 0.06 -8.88
CA THR A 74 -8.27 -1.18 -9.54
C THR A 74 -6.85 -1.10 -10.06
N SER A 75 -6.24 0.09 -10.06
CA SER A 75 -4.86 0.31 -10.50
C SER A 75 -4.03 1.12 -9.49
N THR A 76 -2.69 1.06 -9.58
CA THR A 76 -1.81 1.86 -8.70
C THR A 76 -2.00 3.37 -8.88
N ARG A 77 -2.32 3.83 -10.09
CA ARG A 77 -2.58 5.25 -10.36
C ARG A 77 -3.89 5.70 -9.70
N GLU A 78 -4.94 4.89 -9.81
CA GLU A 78 -6.22 5.12 -9.13
C GLU A 78 -6.04 5.14 -7.62
N ASN A 79 -5.29 4.19 -7.05
CA ASN A 79 -5.03 4.15 -5.61
C ASN A 79 -4.42 5.48 -5.12
N ILE A 80 -3.52 6.08 -5.89
CA ILE A 80 -2.91 7.36 -5.54
C ILE A 80 -3.91 8.50 -5.74
N ALA A 81 -4.57 8.56 -6.89
CA ALA A 81 -5.53 9.61 -7.20
C ALA A 81 -6.68 9.68 -6.18
N ASN A 82 -7.28 8.54 -5.87
CA ASN A 82 -8.40 8.42 -4.96
C ASN A 82 -8.00 8.59 -3.49
N ALA A 83 -6.71 8.40 -3.16
CA ALA A 83 -6.20 8.66 -1.83
C ALA A 83 -5.94 10.15 -1.55
N ILE A 84 -5.77 10.99 -2.58
CA ILE A 84 -5.41 12.42 -2.44
C ILE A 84 -6.28 13.16 -1.41
N PRO A 85 -7.64 13.05 -1.43
CA PRO A 85 -8.47 13.76 -0.46
C PRO A 85 -8.17 13.41 1.01
N PHE A 86 -7.64 12.21 1.27
CA PHE A 86 -7.29 11.78 2.64
C PHE A 86 -5.86 12.19 3.05
N LEU A 87 -5.09 12.76 2.12
CA LEU A 87 -3.69 13.13 2.32
C LEU A 87 -3.49 14.63 2.52
N GLU A 88 -4.50 15.46 2.22
CA GLU A 88 -4.34 16.93 2.10
C GLU A 88 -3.86 17.58 3.40
N ASP A 89 -4.39 17.11 4.52
CA ASP A 89 -4.07 17.62 5.86
C ASP A 89 -2.85 16.92 6.49
N ALA A 90 -2.24 15.96 5.80
CA ALA A 90 -1.10 15.24 6.34
C ALA A 90 0.20 16.04 6.16
N ASP A 91 0.91 16.28 7.26
CA ASP A 91 2.26 16.86 7.24
C ASP A 91 3.31 15.87 6.75
N THR A 92 3.06 14.57 6.91
CA THR A 92 3.97 13.49 6.52
C THR A 92 3.21 12.34 5.89
N ILE A 93 3.60 11.99 4.67
CA ILE A 93 2.96 10.93 3.89
C ILE A 93 3.93 9.77 3.72
N ARG A 94 3.49 8.58 4.09
CA ARG A 94 4.23 7.33 3.89
C ARG A 94 3.41 6.39 3.02
N ILE A 95 3.94 5.98 1.88
CA ILE A 95 3.30 5.03 0.96
C ILE A 95 3.95 3.67 1.16
N VAL A 96 3.16 2.65 1.48
CA VAL A 96 3.63 1.28 1.61
C VAL A 96 3.10 0.41 0.46
N SER A 97 4.02 -0.19 -0.28
CA SER A 97 3.72 -1.16 -1.33
C SER A 97 4.90 -2.14 -1.50
N ASP A 98 4.81 -3.10 -2.42
CA ASP A 98 6.01 -3.85 -2.82
C ASP A 98 7.01 -2.96 -3.58
N SER A 99 8.28 -3.38 -3.66
CA SER A 99 9.36 -2.52 -4.20
C SER A 99 9.12 -2.05 -5.64
N VAL A 100 8.37 -2.80 -6.47
CA VAL A 100 8.10 -2.42 -7.86
C VAL A 100 6.92 -1.45 -7.96
N HIS A 101 5.89 -1.61 -7.14
CA HIS A 101 4.72 -0.74 -7.13
C HIS A 101 4.95 0.54 -6.30
N ALA A 102 5.72 0.49 -5.22
CA ALA A 102 6.12 1.67 -4.44
C ALA A 102 6.95 2.64 -5.30
N ALA A 103 7.86 2.10 -6.13
CA ALA A 103 8.64 2.88 -7.07
C ALA A 103 7.77 3.57 -8.15
N LYS A 104 6.59 3.02 -8.47
CA LYS A 104 5.62 3.63 -9.40
C LYS A 104 4.66 4.61 -8.72
N ALA A 105 4.27 4.33 -7.47
CA ALA A 105 3.30 5.12 -6.71
C ALA A 105 3.80 6.55 -6.42
N ARG A 106 5.07 6.70 -6.03
CA ARG A 106 5.64 8.02 -5.69
C ARG A 106 5.72 8.96 -6.91
N PRO A 107 6.15 8.52 -8.12
CA PRO A 107 6.02 9.30 -9.34
C PRO A 107 4.58 9.73 -9.65
N TYR A 108 3.58 8.85 -9.50
CA TYR A 108 2.19 9.24 -9.74
C TYR A 108 1.72 10.34 -8.78
N LEU A 109 2.12 10.28 -7.50
CA LEU A 109 1.78 11.36 -6.57
C LEU A 109 2.46 12.67 -6.97
N ARG A 110 3.74 12.63 -7.39
CA ARG A 110 4.45 13.81 -7.90
C ARG A 110 3.79 14.42 -9.13
N GLU A 111 3.30 13.59 -10.05
CA GLU A 111 2.61 14.05 -11.25
C GLU A 111 1.27 14.73 -10.92
N LEU A 112 0.49 14.14 -10.01
CA LEU A 112 -0.86 14.60 -9.69
C LEU A 112 -0.87 15.77 -8.68
N ARG A 113 -0.01 15.71 -7.65
CA ARG A 113 0.07 16.65 -6.53
C ARG A 113 1.52 16.82 -6.05
N PRO A 114 2.34 17.63 -6.76
CA PRO A 114 3.72 17.90 -6.38
C PRO A 114 3.87 18.35 -4.92
N ASP A 115 2.93 19.17 -4.44
CA ASP A 115 2.87 19.71 -3.08
C ASP A 115 2.74 18.63 -2.00
N LEU A 116 1.93 17.59 -2.24
CA LEU A 116 1.83 16.44 -1.35
C LEU A 116 3.05 15.53 -1.46
N ALA A 117 3.65 15.47 -2.64
CA ALA A 117 4.84 14.68 -2.88
C ALA A 117 6.08 15.20 -2.12
N GLU A 118 6.16 16.50 -1.83
CA GLU A 118 7.20 17.09 -0.97
C GLU A 118 7.12 16.57 0.47
N ARG A 119 5.93 16.13 0.90
CA ARG A 119 5.67 15.57 2.24
C ARG A 119 5.95 14.07 2.32
N LEU A 120 6.46 13.45 1.25
CA LEU A 120 6.76 12.02 1.21
C LEU A 120 7.96 11.68 2.11
N ALA A 121 7.71 10.89 3.15
CA ALA A 121 8.74 10.27 3.97
C ALA A 121 8.97 8.82 3.57
N ARG A 122 10.16 8.30 3.92
CA ARG A 122 10.47 6.88 3.77
C ARG A 122 9.57 6.06 4.68
N ALA A 123 8.88 5.08 4.11
CA ALA A 123 8.19 4.06 4.87
C ALA A 123 9.14 2.88 5.15
N GLU A 124 8.88 2.16 6.24
CA GLU A 124 9.66 0.98 6.64
C GLU A 124 9.25 -0.27 5.84
N GLU A 125 9.27 -0.14 4.50
CA GLU A 125 8.80 -1.14 3.52
C GLU A 125 9.76 -2.32 3.33
N TYR A 126 10.99 -2.23 3.84
CA TYR A 126 12.03 -3.24 3.63
C TYR A 126 12.93 -3.43 4.85
N ARG A 127 12.95 -4.66 5.38
CA ARG A 127 14.01 -5.17 6.25
C ARG A 127 14.79 -6.23 5.48
N VAL A 128 16.10 -6.02 5.31
CA VAL A 128 17.02 -7.06 4.83
C VAL A 128 16.90 -8.27 5.76
N GLY A 129 16.49 -9.42 5.23
CA GLY A 129 16.35 -10.68 5.98
C GLY A 129 14.93 -11.16 6.28
N GLU A 130 13.89 -10.32 6.17
CA GLU A 130 12.51 -10.73 6.49
C GLU A 130 11.78 -11.47 5.33
N VAL A 131 12.27 -11.39 4.08
CA VAL A 131 11.59 -12.02 2.92
C VAL A 131 12.57 -12.58 1.88
N PRO A 132 13.27 -13.70 2.15
CA PRO A 132 14.15 -14.34 1.16
C PRO A 132 13.40 -14.83 -0.09
N TRP A 133 12.09 -15.10 0.01
CA TRP A 133 11.26 -15.60 -1.09
C TRP A 133 10.71 -14.53 -2.04
N MET A 134 10.96 -13.24 -1.83
CA MET A 134 10.48 -12.16 -2.74
C MET A 134 11.44 -11.85 -3.89
N LYS A 135 12.64 -12.45 -3.89
CA LYS A 135 13.60 -12.38 -5.00
C LYS A 135 13.08 -12.96 -6.34
N PRO A 136 12.30 -14.06 -6.39
CA PRO A 136 11.80 -14.62 -7.65
C PRO A 136 10.76 -13.71 -8.32
N THR A 137 9.97 -12.93 -7.58
CA THR A 137 8.87 -12.14 -8.18
C THR A 137 9.38 -10.96 -9.00
N VAL A 138 10.45 -10.30 -8.55
CA VAL A 138 11.14 -9.27 -9.34
C VAL A 138 11.74 -9.88 -10.60
N LEU A 139 12.35 -11.06 -10.49
CA LEU A 139 12.93 -11.77 -11.63
C LEU A 139 11.85 -12.22 -12.63
N VAL A 140 10.71 -12.72 -12.16
CA VAL A 140 9.57 -13.13 -13.00
C VAL A 140 8.94 -11.92 -13.69
N VAL A 141 8.75 -10.79 -13.01
CA VAL A 141 8.23 -9.55 -13.64
C VAL A 141 9.21 -9.00 -14.68
N LEU A 142 10.52 -9.05 -14.42
CA LEU A 142 11.54 -8.67 -15.39
C LEU A 142 11.58 -9.62 -16.61
N LEU A 143 11.38 -10.92 -16.38
CA LEU A 143 11.31 -11.93 -17.45
C LEU A 143 10.04 -11.77 -18.30
N LEU A 144 8.89 -11.51 -17.69
CA LEU A 144 7.63 -11.26 -18.38
C LEU A 144 7.67 -9.98 -19.21
N LYS A 145 8.28 -8.89 -18.69
CA LYS A 145 8.53 -7.66 -19.47
C LYS A 145 9.45 -7.89 -20.66
N ARG A 146 10.37 -8.85 -20.59
CA ARG A 146 11.25 -9.19 -21.72
C ARG A 146 10.54 -9.98 -22.82
N TRP A 147 9.35 -10.53 -22.54
CA TRP A 147 8.58 -11.38 -23.45
C TRP A 147 7.31 -10.73 -24.02
N GLY A 148 7.18 -9.40 -23.94
CA GLY A 148 6.27 -8.65 -24.82
C GLY A 148 4.77 -8.94 -24.65
N TRP A 149 4.29 -9.10 -23.41
CA TRP A 149 2.85 -9.08 -23.13
C TRP A 149 2.56 -7.85 -22.27
N ALA A 150 1.99 -6.84 -22.93
CA ALA A 150 1.32 -5.69 -22.34
C ALA A 150 -0.17 -5.80 -22.69
#